data_AF-A0A4P7J898-F1
#
_entry.id   AF-A0A4P7J898-F1
#
_cell.length_a   1.000
_cell.length_b   1.000
_cell.length_c   1.000
_cell.angle_alpha   90.00
_cell.angle_beta   90.00
_cell.angle_gamma   90.00
#
_symmetry.space_group_name_H-M   'P 1'
#
loop_
_entity.id
_entity.type
_entity.pdbx_description
1 polymer ?
#
loop_
_entity_poly.entity_id
_entity_poly.type
_entity_poly.pdbx_seq_one_letter_code
_entity_poly.pdbx_strand_id
1 'polypeptide(L)'
;MCSNSATRLPPASGLTAKGSAVQLCTELGRSSFTVLLCCLLGMLVVWGTAEAQQVTASSATPVNLTTRPVSPSGSQLGSYYHQLEARLVSEGNLRQDRRPRGVRFSADDLASNFMQIAMRSEYSLRGGSISSGGQASPLRRWVQPVRLGVRFGASVDAGQQRADLATIRQVAHRLETASGHAVALTANSPNFHVLIVSDAERSGLGPLLRQLVPGISRAAVNAVTGMGRNTFCMAVAVPNRDQSQGYDQAIAIVRAEHPPLMRQSCIEEELAQGMGLANDSPRVRPSIFNDDEEFGVLTRHDELLLQMLYHPSLQPGMAPYQVERLLPAIARQVAARG
;
A
#
# COMPACT_ATOMS: atom_id res chain seq x y z
N MET A 1 67.21 3.97 -14.44
CA MET A 1 66.98 5.02 -15.46
C MET A 1 65.51 5.39 -15.33
N CYS A 2 65.09 6.44 -14.59
CA CYS A 2 65.52 7.86 -14.57
C CYS A 2 65.06 8.59 -15.86
N SER A 3 64.43 9.77 -15.86
CA SER A 3 64.15 10.80 -14.81
C SER A 3 62.87 11.62 -15.16
N ASN A 4 62.13 12.26 -14.23
CA ASN A 4 62.27 13.66 -13.70
C ASN A 4 62.50 14.76 -14.79
N SER A 5 61.96 16.00 -14.77
CA SER A 5 61.14 16.82 -13.82
C SER A 5 60.53 18.05 -14.59
N ALA A 6 59.32 18.58 -14.37
CA ALA A 6 58.74 19.44 -13.30
C ALA A 6 58.70 20.99 -13.55
N THR A 7 57.59 21.65 -13.11
CA THR A 7 57.38 23.09 -12.74
C THR A 7 57.42 24.26 -13.75
N ARG A 8 56.38 25.13 -13.74
CA ARG A 8 56.42 26.59 -13.36
C ARG A 8 55.02 27.29 -13.34
N LEU A 9 54.96 28.46 -12.68
CA LEU A 9 53.85 29.42 -12.38
C LEU A 9 54.47 30.80 -12.04
N PRO A 10 53.73 31.93 -11.77
CA PRO A 10 52.33 32.34 -12.06
C PRO A 10 52.37 33.48 -13.13
N PRO A 11 51.86 34.76 -13.03
CA PRO A 11 50.93 35.52 -12.14
C PRO A 11 49.47 35.61 -12.71
N ALA A 12 48.40 36.16 -12.09
CA ALA A 12 48.11 36.87 -10.81
C ALA A 12 48.02 38.43 -10.80
N SER A 13 46.80 38.98 -10.99
CA SER A 13 46.30 40.35 -10.66
C SER A 13 44.75 40.31 -10.56
N GLY A 14 43.99 40.95 -9.66
CA GLY A 14 44.27 41.63 -8.37
C GLY A 14 43.06 41.43 -7.40
N LEU A 15 43.19 41.48 -6.07
CA LEU A 15 43.09 42.67 -5.17
C LEU A 15 41.78 43.50 -5.31
N THR A 16 41.07 43.99 -4.27
CA THR A 16 40.92 43.72 -2.80
C THR A 16 39.80 44.65 -2.24
N ALA A 17 39.25 44.56 -1.01
CA ALA A 17 38.76 43.47 -0.14
C ALA A 17 38.30 44.04 1.24
N LYS A 18 37.30 43.43 1.90
CA LYS A 18 36.77 43.74 3.27
C LYS A 18 35.94 45.06 3.37
N GLY A 19 35.09 45.28 4.38
CA GLY A 19 34.72 44.43 5.54
C GLY A 19 33.57 44.99 6.41
N SER A 20 33.18 44.21 7.43
CA SER A 20 32.02 44.36 8.32
C SER A 20 31.97 45.63 9.21
N ALA A 21 30.77 46.02 9.70
CA ALA A 21 30.34 45.94 11.12
C ALA A 21 29.22 46.93 11.51
N VAL A 22 28.36 46.54 12.49
CA VAL A 22 27.83 47.32 13.65
C VAL A 22 27.15 48.70 13.39
N GLN A 23 26.02 49.15 13.96
CA GLN A 23 24.98 48.77 14.95
C GLN A 23 24.27 50.12 15.32
N LEU A 24 23.15 50.12 16.08
CA LEU A 24 22.46 51.31 16.65
C LEU A 24 21.76 52.24 15.62
N CYS A 25 20.80 53.11 15.99
CA CYS A 25 19.65 53.05 16.93
C CYS A 25 18.78 54.32 16.74
N THR A 26 17.49 54.27 17.10
CA THR A 26 16.61 55.44 17.41
C THR A 26 16.40 56.50 16.28
N GLU A 27 15.32 57.28 16.17
CA GLU A 27 14.53 58.02 17.18
C GLU A 27 13.02 58.14 16.82
N LEU A 28 12.25 58.82 17.69
CA LEU A 28 10.87 59.25 17.45
C LEU A 28 10.78 60.77 17.19
N GLY A 29 10.04 61.16 16.16
CA GLY A 29 9.41 62.49 16.02
C GLY A 29 8.02 62.29 15.40
N ARG A 30 6.86 62.59 16.00
CA ARG A 30 6.43 63.57 17.04
C ARG A 30 6.34 65.02 16.53
N SER A 31 5.15 65.44 16.09
CA SER A 31 4.39 66.63 16.56
C SER A 31 3.51 67.28 15.48
N SER A 32 2.37 67.82 15.95
CA SER A 32 1.63 68.98 15.42
C SER A 32 0.77 68.86 14.15
N PHE A 33 -0.25 69.72 13.94
CA PHE A 33 -1.34 70.25 14.79
C PHE A 33 -2.28 71.13 13.90
N THR A 34 -3.47 71.47 14.41
CA THR A 34 -4.30 72.64 13.97
C THR A 34 -5.16 72.55 12.68
N VAL A 35 -6.42 72.15 12.87
CA VAL A 35 -7.67 72.86 12.51
C VAL A 35 -7.79 73.58 11.15
N LEU A 36 -8.87 73.25 10.41
CA LEU A 36 -9.78 74.28 9.86
C LEU A 36 -11.26 73.84 9.97
N LEU A 37 -12.17 74.81 9.85
CA LEU A 37 -13.59 74.78 10.21
C LEU A 37 -14.49 74.91 8.95
N CYS A 38 -15.69 74.28 8.92
CA CYS A 38 -16.97 74.92 8.55
C CYS A 38 -18.16 73.95 8.29
N CYS A 39 -19.35 74.55 8.13
CA CYS A 39 -20.60 74.02 7.58
C CYS A 39 -21.46 73.09 8.46
N LEU A 40 -22.30 73.73 9.28
CA LEU A 40 -23.58 73.20 9.75
C LEU A 40 -24.55 72.93 8.58
N LEU A 41 -25.36 71.87 8.67
CA LEU A 41 -26.73 71.78 8.12
C LEU A 41 -27.42 70.46 8.53
N GLY A 42 -28.75 70.46 8.62
CA GLY A 42 -29.56 69.23 8.76
C GLY A 42 -30.13 68.97 10.17
N MET A 43 -31.42 69.25 10.35
CA MET A 43 -32.19 68.74 11.49
C MET A 43 -32.58 67.26 11.28
N LEU A 44 -32.65 66.47 12.35
CA LEU A 44 -33.81 65.63 12.72
C LEU A 44 -33.51 64.81 13.99
N VAL A 45 -34.04 65.23 15.14
CA VAL A 45 -33.94 64.46 16.39
C VAL A 45 -35.14 63.51 16.50
N VAL A 46 -34.99 62.30 15.96
CA VAL A 46 -35.97 61.22 16.18
C VAL A 46 -35.68 60.59 17.55
N TRP A 47 -36.62 60.69 18.48
CA TRP A 47 -36.57 60.01 19.77
C TRP A 47 -36.90 58.51 19.61
N GLY A 48 -35.96 57.76 19.06
CA GLY A 48 -36.03 56.29 19.03
C GLY A 48 -35.79 55.72 20.43
N THR A 49 -36.80 55.10 21.04
CA THR A 49 -36.65 54.35 22.29
C THR A 49 -35.75 53.14 22.05
N ALA A 50 -34.57 53.12 22.67
CA ALA A 50 -33.65 51.99 22.60
C ALA A 50 -34.22 50.80 23.39
N GLU A 51 -34.96 49.92 22.72
CA GLU A 51 -35.36 48.64 23.28
C GLU A 51 -34.11 47.79 23.55
N ALA A 52 -33.86 47.52 24.84
CA ALA A 52 -32.72 46.71 25.25
C ALA A 52 -32.93 45.25 24.79
N GLN A 53 -32.25 44.85 23.71
CA GLN A 53 -32.26 43.47 23.21
C GLN A 53 -31.70 42.52 24.26
N GLN A 54 -32.58 41.91 25.05
CA GLN A 54 -32.22 40.83 25.97
C GLN A 54 -31.81 39.60 25.15
N VAL A 55 -30.50 39.42 25.00
CA VAL A 55 -29.92 38.17 24.48
C VAL A 55 -30.18 37.08 25.50
N THR A 56 -31.28 36.36 25.34
CA THR A 56 -31.60 35.17 26.13
C THR A 56 -30.61 34.06 25.78
N ALA A 57 -29.63 33.87 26.65
CA ALA A 57 -28.64 32.80 26.53
C ALA A 57 -29.35 31.44 26.64
N SER A 58 -29.72 30.87 25.49
CA SER A 58 -30.30 29.53 25.41
C SER A 58 -29.31 28.54 26.02
N SER A 59 -29.70 27.95 27.15
CA SER A 59 -28.90 26.98 27.90
C SER A 59 -28.93 25.63 27.17
N ALA A 60 -28.28 25.58 26.00
CA ALA A 60 -28.04 24.36 25.26
C ALA A 60 -27.18 23.43 26.11
N THR A 61 -27.80 22.41 26.69
CA THR A 61 -27.12 21.30 27.35
C THR A 61 -26.00 20.82 26.42
N PRO A 62 -24.75 20.68 26.90
CA PRO A 62 -23.66 20.22 26.04
C PRO A 62 -23.99 18.81 25.55
N VAL A 63 -24.43 18.71 24.30
CA VAL A 63 -24.61 17.43 23.63
C VAL A 63 -23.24 16.81 23.58
N ASN A 64 -23.03 15.78 24.40
CA ASN A 64 -21.75 15.11 24.51
C ASN A 64 -21.58 14.25 23.25
N LEU A 65 -21.23 14.91 22.15
CA LEU A 65 -20.86 14.33 20.87
C LEU A 65 -19.53 13.61 21.05
N THR A 66 -19.57 12.46 21.71
CA THR A 66 -18.64 11.37 21.47
C THR A 66 -18.80 10.99 20.00
N THR A 67 -18.08 11.70 19.13
CA THR A 67 -18.10 11.52 17.68
C THR A 67 -17.63 10.11 17.40
N ARG A 68 -18.59 9.20 17.20
CA ARG A 68 -18.31 7.82 16.82
C ARG A 68 -17.39 7.89 15.59
N PRO A 69 -16.21 7.25 15.60
CA PRO A 69 -15.26 7.37 14.51
C PRO A 69 -15.97 7.06 13.19
N VAL A 70 -15.74 7.90 12.19
CA VAL A 70 -16.43 7.81 10.90
C VAL A 70 -16.11 6.44 10.31
N SER A 71 -17.15 5.63 10.11
CA SER A 71 -17.02 4.29 9.53
C SER A 71 -16.33 4.39 8.16
N PRO A 72 -15.31 3.57 7.84
CA PRO A 72 -14.44 3.77 6.67
C PRO A 72 -15.18 4.03 5.36
N SER A 73 -16.22 3.24 5.05
CA SER A 73 -17.07 3.38 3.86
C SER A 73 -17.80 4.73 3.77
N GLY A 74 -18.10 5.36 4.91
CA GLY A 74 -18.76 6.68 5.02
C GLY A 74 -17.79 7.87 5.01
N SER A 75 -16.48 7.63 4.83
CA SER A 75 -15.50 8.70 4.64
C SER A 75 -15.52 9.23 3.19
N GLN A 76 -14.80 10.33 2.93
CA GLN A 76 -14.56 10.80 1.56
C GLN A 76 -13.80 9.76 0.72
N LEU A 77 -12.90 8.99 1.35
CA LEU A 77 -12.11 7.95 0.69
C LEU A 77 -12.95 6.69 0.41
N GLY A 78 -13.84 6.32 1.33
CA GLY A 78 -14.85 5.27 1.12
C GLY A 78 -15.81 5.63 -0.02
N SER A 79 -16.32 6.87 -0.02
CA SER A 79 -17.13 7.41 -1.13
C SER A 79 -16.41 7.34 -2.48
N TYR A 80 -15.10 7.63 -2.51
CA TYR A 80 -14.27 7.51 -3.72
C TYR A 80 -14.14 6.05 -4.19
N TYR A 81 -13.81 5.11 -3.30
CA TYR A 81 -13.68 3.70 -3.69
C TYR A 81 -15.03 3.08 -4.09
N HIS A 82 -16.15 3.45 -3.45
CA HIS A 82 -17.49 3.06 -3.89
C HIS A 82 -17.80 3.52 -5.33
N GLN A 83 -17.36 4.72 -5.73
CA GLN A 83 -17.49 5.21 -7.11
C GLN A 83 -16.54 4.49 -8.08
N LEU A 84 -15.35 4.07 -7.60
CA LEU A 84 -14.38 3.33 -8.40
C LEU A 84 -14.83 1.89 -8.68
N GLU A 85 -15.31 1.15 -7.67
CA GLU A 85 -15.89 -0.19 -7.86
C GLU A 85 -17.08 -0.15 -8.82
N ALA A 86 -18.00 0.80 -8.62
CA ALA A 86 -19.16 0.96 -9.50
C ALA A 86 -18.76 1.24 -10.96
N ARG A 87 -17.67 2.00 -11.17
CA ARG A 87 -17.10 2.23 -12.51
C ARG A 87 -16.50 0.95 -13.10
N LEU A 88 -15.56 0.31 -12.38
CA LEU A 88 -14.89 -0.91 -12.84
C LEU A 88 -15.90 -1.99 -13.23
N VAL A 89 -16.91 -2.23 -12.38
CA VAL A 89 -17.99 -3.19 -12.67
C VAL A 89 -18.82 -2.78 -13.89
N SER A 90 -19.04 -1.47 -14.13
CA SER A 90 -19.76 -1.00 -15.33
C SER A 90 -18.92 -1.08 -16.61
N GLU A 91 -17.60 -1.03 -16.49
CA GLU A 91 -16.63 -1.18 -17.59
C GLU A 91 -16.34 -2.66 -17.92
N GLY A 92 -16.80 -3.59 -17.07
CA GLY A 92 -16.65 -5.04 -17.24
C GLY A 92 -15.50 -5.66 -16.44
N ASN A 93 -14.86 -4.88 -15.55
CA ASN A 93 -13.76 -5.27 -14.67
C ASN A 93 -14.27 -5.79 -13.31
N LEU A 94 -13.34 -6.14 -12.41
CA LEU A 94 -13.58 -6.85 -11.13
C LEU A 94 -14.37 -8.16 -11.30
N ARG A 95 -14.18 -8.83 -12.45
CA ARG A 95 -14.90 -10.05 -12.82
C ARG A 95 -14.73 -11.16 -11.80
N GLN A 96 -15.81 -11.89 -11.56
CA GLN A 96 -15.87 -12.96 -10.57
C GLN A 96 -15.74 -14.37 -11.19
N ASP A 97 -15.54 -14.49 -12.52
CA ASP A 97 -15.52 -15.76 -13.23
C ASP A 97 -14.13 -16.41 -13.29
N ARG A 98 -13.77 -17.15 -12.24
CA ARG A 98 -12.48 -17.85 -12.06
C ARG A 98 -12.06 -18.80 -13.19
N ARG A 99 -12.98 -19.22 -14.05
CA ARG A 99 -12.70 -20.03 -15.26
C ARG A 99 -13.27 -19.29 -16.48
N PRO A 100 -12.61 -18.21 -16.93
CA PRO A 100 -13.20 -17.32 -17.93
C PRO A 100 -13.32 -17.99 -19.29
N ARG A 101 -14.52 -17.91 -19.88
CA ARG A 101 -14.79 -18.50 -21.20
C ARG A 101 -14.04 -17.73 -22.29
N GLY A 102 -13.56 -18.45 -23.30
CA GLY A 102 -12.87 -17.88 -24.46
C GLY A 102 -11.39 -17.54 -24.23
N VAL A 103 -10.97 -17.23 -22.99
CA VAL A 103 -9.54 -17.05 -22.67
C VAL A 103 -8.87 -18.42 -22.57
N ARG A 104 -7.73 -18.59 -23.23
CA ARG A 104 -6.92 -19.82 -23.24
C ARG A 104 -5.45 -19.47 -23.07
N PHE A 105 -4.71 -20.35 -22.41
CA PHE A 105 -3.26 -20.30 -22.27
C PHE A 105 -2.70 -21.72 -22.48
N SER A 106 -1.49 -21.81 -23.00
CA SER A 106 -0.73 -23.06 -23.14
C SER A 106 0.14 -23.32 -21.91
N ALA A 107 0.81 -24.48 -21.88
CA ALA A 107 1.83 -24.76 -20.87
C ALA A 107 3.06 -23.84 -20.99
N ASP A 108 3.37 -23.35 -22.19
CA ASP A 108 4.51 -22.47 -22.42
C ASP A 108 4.17 -21.01 -22.04
N ASP A 109 2.91 -20.58 -22.24
CA ASP A 109 2.39 -19.32 -21.67
C ASP A 109 2.42 -19.37 -20.14
N LEU A 110 1.97 -20.47 -19.53
CA LEU A 110 1.99 -20.65 -18.08
C LEU A 110 3.42 -20.63 -17.51
N ALA A 111 4.40 -21.18 -18.23
CA ALA A 111 5.82 -21.09 -17.87
C ALA A 111 6.38 -19.65 -18.02
N SER A 112 6.03 -18.94 -19.09
CA SER A 112 6.40 -17.53 -19.29
C SER A 112 5.82 -16.63 -18.20
N ASN A 113 4.52 -16.80 -17.90
CA ASN A 113 3.80 -16.05 -16.89
C ASN A 113 4.34 -16.31 -15.48
N PHE A 114 4.71 -17.56 -15.16
CA PHE A 114 5.40 -17.87 -13.90
C PHE A 114 6.70 -17.05 -13.73
N MET A 115 7.49 -16.88 -14.80
CA MET A 115 8.70 -16.06 -14.75
C MET A 115 8.42 -14.56 -14.62
N GLN A 116 7.22 -14.08 -14.98
CA GLN A 116 6.80 -12.70 -14.70
C GLN A 116 6.32 -12.53 -13.25
N ILE A 117 5.48 -13.44 -12.76
CA ILE A 117 4.78 -13.29 -11.48
C ILE A 117 5.62 -13.76 -10.27
N ALA A 118 6.14 -15.00 -10.32
CA ALA A 118 6.77 -15.63 -9.15
C ALA A 118 8.28 -15.33 -9.02
N MET A 119 8.94 -14.95 -10.12
CA MET A 119 10.40 -14.76 -10.18
C MET A 119 10.83 -13.29 -10.23
N ARG A 120 9.88 -12.36 -10.07
CA ARG A 120 10.12 -10.90 -10.00
C ARG A 120 9.63 -10.38 -8.65
N SER A 121 9.64 -9.06 -8.47
CA SER A 121 9.17 -8.42 -7.24
C SER A 121 8.82 -6.97 -7.57
N GLU A 122 7.58 -6.55 -7.36
CA GLU A 122 7.13 -5.19 -7.67
C GLU A 122 8.04 -4.15 -6.99
N TYR A 123 8.19 -4.28 -5.66
CA TYR A 123 9.02 -3.44 -4.81
C TYR A 123 10.42 -4.02 -4.54
N SER A 124 11.42 -3.57 -5.28
CA SER A 124 12.82 -3.85 -4.95
C SER A 124 13.29 -2.95 -3.78
N LEU A 125 13.38 -3.55 -2.58
CA LEU A 125 13.82 -2.91 -1.32
C LEU A 125 15.36 -2.83 -1.17
N ARG A 126 16.11 -2.66 -2.26
CA ARG A 126 17.59 -2.60 -2.24
C ARG A 126 18.08 -1.19 -1.86
N GLY A 127 19.08 -1.13 -0.98
CA GLY A 127 19.76 0.13 -0.61
C GLY A 127 18.93 1.11 0.23
N GLY A 128 17.77 0.71 0.76
CA GLY A 128 16.89 1.57 1.54
C GLY A 128 15.99 2.49 0.71
N SER A 129 16.08 2.42 -0.62
CA SER A 129 15.07 2.96 -1.53
C SER A 129 14.05 1.88 -1.91
N ILE A 130 12.95 2.32 -2.52
CA ILE A 130 12.00 1.45 -3.22
C ILE A 130 12.18 1.75 -4.71
N SER A 131 12.59 0.77 -5.49
CA SER A 131 12.54 0.84 -6.95
C SER A 131 11.43 -0.07 -7.46
N SER A 132 10.38 0.52 -8.04
CA SER A 132 9.49 -0.22 -8.94
C SER A 132 10.28 -0.68 -10.16
N GLY A 133 9.95 -1.86 -10.70
CA GLY A 133 10.62 -2.37 -11.91
C GLY A 133 11.08 -3.83 -11.88
N GLY A 134 10.53 -4.69 -11.02
CA GLY A 134 10.49 -6.14 -11.25
C GLY A 134 11.85 -6.78 -11.56
N GLN A 135 12.89 -6.54 -10.75
CA GLN A 135 14.17 -7.23 -10.95
C GLN A 135 13.99 -8.74 -10.71
N ALA A 136 14.58 -9.57 -11.57
CA ALA A 136 14.56 -11.01 -11.40
C ALA A 136 15.21 -11.40 -10.07
N SER A 137 14.53 -12.23 -9.28
CA SER A 137 14.93 -12.59 -7.92
C SER A 137 14.94 -14.11 -7.72
N PRO A 138 15.65 -14.63 -6.70
CA PRO A 138 15.59 -16.05 -6.36
C PRO A 138 14.16 -16.45 -5.98
N LEU A 139 13.77 -17.70 -6.25
CA LEU A 139 12.43 -18.21 -5.97
C LEU A 139 12.09 -18.07 -4.49
N ARG A 140 10.94 -17.48 -4.18
CA ARG A 140 10.45 -17.28 -2.82
C ARG A 140 9.10 -17.96 -2.66
N ARG A 141 8.97 -18.74 -1.61
CA ARG A 141 7.73 -19.38 -1.15
C ARG A 141 7.87 -19.70 0.34
N TRP A 142 6.82 -20.21 0.97
CA TRP A 142 6.92 -20.74 2.32
C TRP A 142 7.50 -22.16 2.34
N VAL A 143 8.31 -22.47 3.35
CA VAL A 143 8.65 -23.86 3.74
C VAL A 143 7.81 -24.30 4.93
N GLN A 144 7.58 -23.39 5.88
CA GLN A 144 6.75 -23.63 7.05
C GLN A 144 5.25 -23.44 6.73
N PRO A 145 4.33 -24.13 7.42
CA PRO A 145 2.90 -23.87 7.31
C PRO A 145 2.54 -22.39 7.50
N VAL A 146 1.67 -21.87 6.63
CA VAL A 146 1.22 -20.48 6.68
C VAL A 146 0.09 -20.36 7.69
N ARG A 147 0.29 -19.45 8.65
CA ARG A 147 -0.58 -19.22 9.79
C ARG A 147 -1.04 -17.77 9.76
N LEU A 148 -2.24 -17.58 9.20
CA LEU A 148 -2.87 -16.28 8.98
C LEU A 148 -3.43 -15.71 10.29
N GLY A 149 -2.87 -14.59 10.75
CA GLY A 149 -3.37 -13.82 11.89
C GLY A 149 -4.07 -12.55 11.43
N VAL A 150 -5.40 -12.48 11.57
CA VAL A 150 -6.18 -11.31 11.12
C VAL A 150 -6.31 -10.29 12.24
N ARG A 151 -6.10 -9.01 11.92
CA ARG A 151 -6.29 -7.87 12.82
C ARG A 151 -7.12 -6.79 12.13
N PHE A 152 -8.07 -6.22 12.85
CA PHE A 152 -8.92 -5.14 12.38
C PHE A 152 -8.57 -3.82 13.07
N GLY A 153 -8.74 -2.71 12.35
CA GLY A 153 -8.82 -1.38 12.94
C GLY A 153 -10.03 -1.24 13.87
N ALA A 154 -9.94 -0.32 14.84
CA ALA A 154 -11.06 0.05 15.71
C ALA A 154 -12.20 0.76 14.93
N SER A 155 -11.90 1.28 13.74
CA SER A 155 -12.89 1.84 12.81
C SER A 155 -13.79 0.80 12.13
N VAL A 156 -13.38 -0.47 12.08
CA VAL A 156 -14.04 -1.53 11.29
C VAL A 156 -15.19 -2.17 12.08
N ASP A 157 -16.41 -2.08 11.57
CA ASP A 157 -17.58 -2.60 12.28
C ASP A 157 -17.68 -4.14 12.25
N ALA A 158 -18.38 -4.72 13.23
CA ALA A 158 -18.48 -6.17 13.39
C ALA A 158 -19.18 -6.91 12.23
N GLY A 159 -19.96 -6.21 11.39
CA GLY A 159 -20.51 -6.74 10.13
C GLY A 159 -19.41 -6.93 9.09
N GLN A 160 -18.64 -5.87 8.83
CA GLN A 160 -17.46 -5.93 7.95
C GLN A 160 -16.45 -6.98 8.44
N GLN A 161 -16.12 -6.99 9.74
CA GLN A 161 -15.20 -8.00 10.31
C GLN A 161 -15.66 -9.44 10.06
N ARG A 162 -16.96 -9.75 10.18
CA ARG A 162 -17.50 -11.09 9.92
C ARG A 162 -17.42 -11.47 8.44
N ALA A 163 -17.73 -10.54 7.54
CA ALA A 163 -17.65 -10.76 6.10
C ALA A 163 -16.21 -11.01 5.67
N ASP A 164 -15.28 -10.14 6.08
CA ASP A 164 -13.88 -10.22 5.66
C ASP A 164 -13.18 -11.47 6.23
N LEU A 165 -13.52 -11.88 7.46
CA LEU A 165 -13.09 -13.18 8.00
C LEU A 165 -13.65 -14.38 7.22
N ALA A 166 -14.85 -14.28 6.61
CA ALA A 166 -15.38 -15.33 5.75
C ALA A 166 -14.58 -15.41 4.44
N THR A 167 -14.31 -14.27 3.81
CA THR A 167 -13.47 -14.16 2.60
C THR A 167 -12.06 -14.71 2.85
N ILE A 168 -11.39 -14.29 3.93
CA ILE A 168 -10.03 -14.76 4.27
C ILE A 168 -10.00 -16.28 4.48
N ARG A 169 -11.01 -16.90 5.11
CA ARG A 169 -11.10 -18.37 5.23
C ARG A 169 -11.28 -19.05 3.87
N GLN A 170 -12.11 -18.49 2.99
CA GLN A 170 -12.35 -19.04 1.65
C GLN A 170 -11.09 -18.94 0.77
N VAL A 171 -10.37 -17.83 0.83
CA VAL A 171 -9.09 -17.63 0.14
C VAL A 171 -8.02 -18.56 0.69
N ALA A 172 -7.87 -18.66 2.02
CA ALA A 172 -6.92 -19.58 2.65
C ALA A 172 -7.10 -21.02 2.17
N HIS A 173 -8.34 -21.54 2.19
CA HIS A 173 -8.66 -22.87 1.66
C HIS A 173 -8.32 -23.00 0.16
N ARG A 174 -8.57 -21.97 -0.67
CA ARG A 174 -8.21 -21.99 -2.09
C ARG A 174 -6.71 -22.05 -2.29
N LEU A 175 -5.94 -21.23 -1.56
CA LEU A 175 -4.48 -21.21 -1.62
C LEU A 175 -3.89 -22.56 -1.21
N GLU A 176 -4.39 -23.16 -0.13
CA GLU A 176 -4.02 -24.50 0.32
C GLU A 176 -4.34 -25.58 -0.73
N THR A 177 -5.54 -25.53 -1.32
CA THR A 177 -5.96 -26.51 -2.35
C THR A 177 -5.19 -26.38 -3.66
N ALA A 178 -4.83 -25.15 -4.06
CA ALA A 178 -4.10 -24.89 -5.31
C ALA A 178 -2.60 -25.22 -5.17
N SER A 179 -1.97 -24.83 -4.06
CA SER A 179 -0.54 -25.05 -3.81
C SER A 179 -0.21 -26.45 -3.27
N GLY A 180 -1.14 -27.09 -2.55
CA GLY A 180 -0.85 -28.27 -1.72
C GLY A 180 -0.05 -27.94 -0.45
N HIS A 181 0.14 -26.66 -0.12
CA HIS A 181 0.85 -26.19 1.07
C HIS A 181 -0.14 -25.75 2.16
N ALA A 182 0.16 -26.03 3.42
CA ALA A 182 -0.77 -25.75 4.51
C ALA A 182 -0.99 -24.23 4.72
N VAL A 183 -2.24 -23.77 4.65
CA VAL A 183 -2.63 -22.35 4.84
C VAL A 183 -3.88 -22.24 5.71
N ALA A 184 -3.71 -21.88 6.98
CA ALA A 184 -4.81 -21.82 7.94
C ALA A 184 -4.83 -20.53 8.76
N LEU A 185 -6.01 -20.11 9.23
CA LEU A 185 -6.14 -19.01 10.18
C LEU A 185 -5.77 -19.48 11.59
N THR A 186 -5.13 -18.61 12.38
CA THR A 186 -4.77 -18.88 13.77
C THR A 186 -4.97 -17.65 14.67
N ALA A 187 -5.25 -17.90 15.95
CA ALA A 187 -5.05 -16.91 17.01
C ALA A 187 -3.62 -16.98 17.61
N ASN A 188 -2.93 -18.11 17.42
CA ASN A 188 -1.68 -18.46 18.10
C ASN A 188 -0.49 -18.44 17.12
N SER A 189 0.52 -17.63 17.43
CA SER A 189 1.81 -17.53 16.70
C SER A 189 1.69 -17.45 15.16
N PRO A 190 0.90 -16.52 14.60
CA PRO A 190 0.83 -16.29 13.16
C PRO A 190 2.20 -15.86 12.59
N ASN A 191 2.47 -16.24 11.33
CA ASN A 191 3.61 -15.75 10.54
C ASN A 191 3.18 -14.92 9.32
N PHE A 192 1.89 -14.92 8.97
CA PHE A 192 1.34 -14.01 7.96
C PHE A 192 0.24 -13.18 8.60
N HIS A 193 0.44 -11.87 8.73
CA HIS A 193 -0.47 -10.96 9.42
C HIS A 193 -1.34 -10.20 8.42
N VAL A 194 -2.67 -10.32 8.50
CA VAL A 194 -3.62 -9.61 7.63
C VAL A 194 -4.20 -8.43 8.39
N LEU A 195 -3.89 -7.20 7.98
CA LEU A 195 -4.31 -5.98 8.65
C LEU A 195 -5.38 -5.27 7.81
N ILE A 196 -6.63 -5.30 8.28
CA ILE A 196 -7.75 -4.58 7.66
C ILE A 196 -8.01 -3.31 8.46
N VAL A 197 -7.65 -2.16 7.90
CA VAL A 197 -7.54 -0.88 8.63
C VAL A 197 -8.01 0.30 7.78
N SER A 198 -8.51 1.36 8.41
CA SER A 198 -8.71 2.64 7.73
C SER A 198 -7.39 3.28 7.31
N ASP A 199 -7.42 4.23 6.36
CA ASP A 199 -6.27 5.01 5.93
C ASP A 199 -5.64 5.81 7.09
N ALA A 200 -6.47 6.30 8.01
CA ALA A 200 -6.03 6.99 9.22
C ALA A 200 -5.23 6.04 10.14
N GLU A 201 -5.76 4.85 10.41
CA GLU A 201 -5.10 3.83 11.24
C GLU A 201 -3.83 3.27 10.55
N ARG A 202 -3.90 3.05 9.23
CA ARG A 202 -2.79 2.62 8.37
C ARG A 202 -1.56 3.53 8.51
N SER A 203 -1.77 4.85 8.53
CA SER A 203 -0.69 5.83 8.70
C SER A 203 0.10 5.63 10.02
N GLY A 204 -0.59 5.17 11.08
CA GLY A 204 -0.02 4.94 12.41
C GLY A 204 0.64 3.57 12.62
N LEU A 205 0.60 2.65 11.65
CA LEU A 205 1.03 1.25 11.84
C LEU A 205 2.52 1.04 12.13
N GLY A 206 3.38 2.03 11.91
CA GLY A 206 4.84 1.89 11.98
C GLY A 206 5.44 1.25 13.24
N PRO A 207 4.88 1.40 14.46
CA PRO A 207 5.28 0.63 15.64
C PRO A 207 4.82 -0.84 15.57
N LEU A 208 3.56 -1.10 15.19
CA LEU A 208 2.99 -2.45 15.12
C LEU A 208 3.69 -3.31 14.06
N LEU A 209 3.99 -2.77 12.88
CA LEU A 209 4.72 -3.51 11.83
C LEU A 209 6.08 -4.03 12.33
N ARG A 210 6.80 -3.23 13.13
CA ARG A 210 8.09 -3.62 13.74
C ARG A 210 7.95 -4.62 14.89
N GLN A 211 6.79 -4.68 15.53
CA GLN A 211 6.48 -5.70 16.54
C GLN A 211 6.08 -7.04 15.89
N LEU A 212 5.26 -7.00 14.84
CA LEU A 212 4.81 -8.20 14.12
C LEU A 212 5.94 -8.84 13.30
N VAL A 213 6.81 -8.02 12.71
CA VAL A 213 7.93 -8.49 11.88
C VAL A 213 9.25 -7.84 12.33
N PRO A 214 9.92 -8.43 13.33
CA PRO A 214 11.21 -7.95 13.81
C PRO A 214 12.26 -7.91 12.68
N GLY A 215 12.81 -6.72 12.43
CA GLY A 215 13.77 -6.51 11.34
C GLY A 215 13.16 -6.06 10.00
N ILE A 216 11.85 -5.81 9.92
CA ILE A 216 11.23 -5.14 8.76
C ILE A 216 11.99 -3.84 8.41
N SER A 217 12.22 -3.62 7.11
CA SER A 217 13.02 -2.49 6.64
C SER A 217 12.30 -1.15 6.82
N ARG A 218 13.07 -0.06 7.00
CA ARG A 218 12.50 1.30 7.05
C ARG A 218 11.73 1.64 5.76
N ALA A 219 12.20 1.17 4.61
CA ALA A 219 11.52 1.35 3.33
C ALA A 219 10.15 0.66 3.31
N ALA A 220 10.05 -0.59 3.76
CA ALA A 220 8.77 -1.31 3.81
C ALA A 220 7.78 -0.70 4.84
N VAL A 221 8.28 -0.26 6.00
CA VAL A 221 7.45 0.50 6.96
C VAL A 221 6.92 1.79 6.33
N ASN A 222 7.80 2.56 5.68
CA ASN A 222 7.43 3.81 5.01
C ASN A 222 6.46 3.59 3.84
N ALA A 223 6.56 2.46 3.12
CA ALA A 223 5.62 2.09 2.07
C ALA A 223 4.21 1.92 2.64
N VAL A 224 4.06 1.12 3.70
CA VAL A 224 2.76 0.88 4.35
C VAL A 224 2.20 2.14 5.00
N THR A 225 3.00 2.92 5.74
CA THR A 225 2.51 4.15 6.41
C THR A 225 2.34 5.33 5.45
N GLY A 226 3.06 5.37 4.34
CA GLY A 226 2.97 6.40 3.28
C GLY A 226 2.04 6.06 2.11
N MET A 227 1.45 4.85 2.09
CA MET A 227 0.59 4.33 1.02
C MET A 227 -0.50 5.31 0.57
N GLY A 228 -0.36 5.86 -0.63
CA GLY A 228 -1.32 6.79 -1.23
C GLY A 228 -2.62 6.11 -1.68
N ARG A 229 -3.68 6.88 -1.89
CA ARG A 229 -5.03 6.36 -2.24
C ARG A 229 -5.08 5.52 -3.54
N ASN A 230 -4.11 5.70 -4.44
CA ASN A 230 -3.99 4.95 -5.69
C ASN A 230 -3.35 3.56 -5.48
N THR A 231 -2.79 3.28 -4.31
CA THR A 231 -2.34 1.94 -3.89
C THR A 231 -3.45 1.34 -3.03
N PHE A 232 -4.17 0.37 -3.58
CA PHE A 232 -5.38 -0.19 -3.01
C PHE A 232 -5.09 -1.11 -1.80
N CYS A 233 -4.05 -1.92 -1.90
CA CYS A 233 -3.58 -2.81 -0.85
C CYS A 233 -2.04 -2.91 -0.91
N MET A 234 -1.40 -3.63 0.03
CA MET A 234 0.02 -3.99 -0.09
C MET A 234 0.42 -5.25 0.68
N ALA A 235 1.10 -6.20 0.02
CA ALA A 235 1.86 -7.28 0.65
C ALA A 235 3.32 -6.89 0.92
N VAL A 236 3.82 -7.31 2.07
CA VAL A 236 5.24 -7.22 2.47
C VAL A 236 5.67 -8.59 2.99
N ALA A 237 6.26 -9.40 2.13
CA ALA A 237 6.83 -10.70 2.50
C ALA A 237 8.33 -10.59 2.80
N VAL A 238 8.74 -11.04 3.98
CA VAL A 238 10.13 -10.98 4.46
C VAL A 238 10.78 -12.37 4.35
N PRO A 239 11.83 -12.53 3.53
CA PRO A 239 12.56 -13.79 3.43
C PRO A 239 13.35 -14.04 4.72
N ASN A 240 13.54 -15.33 5.03
CA ASN A 240 14.45 -15.75 6.08
C ASN A 240 15.90 -15.37 5.72
N ARG A 241 16.79 -15.31 6.73
CA ARG A 241 18.23 -15.04 6.53
C ARG A 241 18.90 -16.13 5.71
N ASP A 242 18.49 -17.38 5.91
CA ASP A 242 18.79 -18.48 5.00
C ASP A 242 17.68 -18.56 3.94
N GLN A 243 18.03 -18.24 2.69
CA GLN A 243 17.07 -18.22 1.58
C GLN A 243 16.48 -19.59 1.26
N SER A 244 17.11 -20.70 1.69
CA SER A 244 16.56 -22.06 1.53
C SER A 244 15.33 -22.31 2.42
N GLN A 245 15.17 -21.55 3.51
CA GLN A 245 13.99 -21.59 4.39
C GLN A 245 12.80 -20.80 3.84
N GLY A 246 12.98 -20.05 2.74
CA GLY A 246 11.92 -19.28 2.11
C GLY A 246 11.49 -18.04 2.90
N TYR A 247 10.18 -17.82 3.04
CA TYR A 247 9.63 -16.74 3.86
C TYR A 247 9.65 -17.04 5.36
N ASP A 248 9.92 -16.02 6.17
CA ASP A 248 9.92 -16.07 7.63
C ASP A 248 8.67 -15.40 8.22
N GLN A 249 8.29 -14.24 7.65
CA GLN A 249 7.10 -13.47 8.00
C GLN A 249 6.50 -12.81 6.75
N ALA A 250 5.20 -12.53 6.76
CA ALA A 250 4.57 -11.63 5.79
C ALA A 250 3.48 -10.75 6.45
N ILE A 251 3.17 -9.62 5.82
CA ILE A 251 2.07 -8.73 6.19
C ILE A 251 1.26 -8.42 4.92
N ALA A 252 -0.06 -8.50 4.98
CA ALA A 252 -0.97 -7.99 3.96
C ALA A 252 -1.76 -6.82 4.55
N ILE A 253 -1.84 -5.71 3.82
CA ILE A 253 -2.56 -4.50 4.22
C ILE A 253 -3.74 -4.32 3.28
N VAL A 254 -4.96 -4.27 3.82
CA VAL A 254 -6.18 -4.04 3.03
C VAL A 254 -6.95 -2.86 3.63
N ARG A 255 -7.36 -1.93 2.78
CA ARG A 255 -8.11 -0.73 3.19
C ARG A 255 -9.53 -1.09 3.62
N ALA A 256 -9.93 -0.66 4.81
CA ALA A 256 -11.27 -0.84 5.31
C ALA A 256 -12.30 0.01 4.55
N GLU A 257 -11.85 1.11 3.92
CA GLU A 257 -12.66 1.97 3.04
C GLU A 257 -13.12 1.28 1.74
N HIS A 258 -12.49 0.17 1.33
CA HIS A 258 -12.87 -0.51 0.09
C HIS A 258 -14.31 -1.05 0.16
N PRO A 259 -15.09 -0.88 -0.91
CA PRO A 259 -16.35 -1.60 -1.11
C PRO A 259 -16.12 -3.11 -1.32
N PRO A 260 -17.18 -3.95 -1.28
CA PRO A 260 -17.03 -5.40 -1.07
C PRO A 260 -16.20 -6.16 -2.11
N LEU A 261 -16.32 -5.85 -3.41
CA LEU A 261 -15.60 -6.55 -4.48
C LEU A 261 -14.14 -6.10 -4.53
N MET A 262 -13.86 -4.80 -4.41
CA MET A 262 -12.47 -4.30 -4.28
C MET A 262 -11.77 -4.86 -3.04
N ARG A 263 -12.49 -4.98 -1.91
CA ARG A 263 -11.93 -5.55 -0.68
C ARG A 263 -11.71 -7.06 -0.79
N GLN A 264 -12.60 -7.78 -1.49
CA GLN A 264 -12.40 -9.18 -1.84
C GLN A 264 -11.21 -9.38 -2.77
N SER A 265 -11.05 -8.56 -3.81
CA SER A 265 -9.93 -8.62 -4.76
C SER A 265 -8.60 -8.50 -4.02
N CYS A 266 -8.42 -7.48 -3.19
CA CYS A 266 -7.24 -7.33 -2.33
C CYS A 266 -7.01 -8.51 -1.38
N ILE A 267 -8.05 -9.19 -0.89
CA ILE A 267 -7.86 -10.38 -0.02
C ILE A 267 -7.45 -11.61 -0.85
N GLU A 268 -7.94 -11.74 -2.09
CA GLU A 268 -7.54 -12.81 -3.03
C GLU A 268 -6.09 -12.63 -3.50
N GLU A 269 -5.74 -11.40 -3.90
CA GLU A 269 -4.45 -10.99 -4.43
C GLU A 269 -3.35 -11.03 -3.38
N GLU A 270 -3.49 -10.30 -2.27
CA GLU A 270 -2.39 -10.10 -1.32
C GLU A 270 -2.01 -11.37 -0.57
N LEU A 271 -2.97 -12.27 -0.35
CA LEU A 271 -2.69 -13.56 0.24
C LEU A 271 -1.99 -14.50 -0.76
N ALA A 272 -2.20 -14.35 -2.06
CA ALA A 272 -1.49 -15.09 -3.10
C ALA A 272 -0.10 -14.49 -3.42
N GLN A 273 0.03 -13.15 -3.44
CA GLN A 273 1.33 -12.48 -3.47
C GLN A 273 2.18 -12.90 -2.26
N GLY A 274 1.58 -12.89 -1.06
CA GLY A 274 2.21 -13.36 0.18
C GLY A 274 2.50 -14.87 0.23
N MET A 275 1.95 -15.69 -0.69
CA MET A 275 2.38 -17.08 -0.90
C MET A 275 3.62 -17.18 -1.81
N GLY A 276 3.96 -16.12 -2.56
CA GLY A 276 5.16 -15.99 -3.40
C GLY A 276 4.91 -15.53 -4.84
N LEU A 277 3.66 -15.23 -5.22
CA LEU A 277 3.32 -14.65 -6.54
C LEU A 277 3.48 -13.12 -6.54
N ALA A 278 4.66 -12.63 -6.14
CA ALA A 278 4.87 -11.28 -5.59
C ALA A 278 5.17 -10.16 -6.62
N ASN A 279 4.57 -10.21 -7.82
CA ASN A 279 4.75 -9.19 -8.86
C ASN A 279 3.66 -9.27 -9.94
N ASP A 280 3.07 -8.13 -10.30
CA ASP A 280 1.99 -8.06 -11.29
C ASP A 280 2.50 -7.70 -12.70
N SER A 281 1.71 -8.01 -13.74
CA SER A 281 2.08 -7.68 -15.12
C SER A 281 0.92 -7.69 -16.13
N PRO A 282 0.70 -6.60 -16.91
CA PRO A 282 -0.37 -6.50 -17.92
C PRO A 282 -0.13 -7.31 -19.21
N ARG A 283 0.64 -8.39 -19.11
CA ARG A 283 0.79 -9.44 -20.12
C ARG A 283 0.25 -10.79 -19.66
N VAL A 284 -0.05 -10.93 -18.37
CA VAL A 284 -0.38 -12.22 -17.74
C VAL A 284 -1.89 -12.35 -17.65
N ARG A 285 -2.52 -12.96 -18.64
CA ARG A 285 -3.98 -13.03 -18.78
C ARG A 285 -4.45 -14.47 -19.09
N PRO A 286 -5.50 -14.99 -18.44
CA PRO A 286 -6.29 -14.37 -17.38
C PRO A 286 -5.54 -14.44 -16.04
N SER A 287 -5.64 -13.41 -15.21
CA SER A 287 -5.01 -13.38 -13.89
C SER A 287 -5.62 -12.28 -13.05
N ILE A 288 -5.58 -12.38 -11.72
CA ILE A 288 -5.74 -11.22 -10.84
C ILE A 288 -4.52 -10.28 -10.92
N PHE A 289 -3.32 -10.84 -11.13
CA PHE A 289 -2.05 -10.10 -11.21
C PHE A 289 -1.84 -9.41 -12.57
N ASN A 290 -2.91 -9.02 -13.25
CA ASN A 290 -2.86 -8.48 -14.61
C ASN A 290 -2.85 -6.94 -14.69
N ASP A 291 -2.81 -6.23 -13.55
CA ASP A 291 -2.50 -4.79 -13.48
C ASP A 291 -3.47 -3.90 -14.32
N ASP A 292 -4.70 -4.39 -14.55
CA ASP A 292 -5.79 -3.69 -15.26
C ASP A 292 -7.18 -3.86 -14.59
N GLU A 293 -7.21 -4.49 -13.41
CA GLU A 293 -8.40 -4.87 -12.63
C GLU A 293 -9.47 -5.74 -13.34
N GLU A 294 -9.21 -6.37 -14.49
CA GLU A 294 -10.20 -7.21 -15.17
C GLU A 294 -10.76 -8.32 -14.25
N PHE A 295 -9.93 -8.99 -13.46
CA PHE A 295 -10.34 -10.12 -12.61
C PHE A 295 -10.27 -9.78 -11.12
N GLY A 296 -11.43 -9.72 -10.45
CA GLY A 296 -11.53 -9.42 -9.01
C GLY A 296 -11.36 -10.64 -8.08
N VAL A 297 -10.79 -11.74 -8.60
CA VAL A 297 -10.61 -13.03 -7.91
C VAL A 297 -9.48 -13.85 -8.54
N LEU A 298 -8.83 -14.72 -7.76
CA LEU A 298 -7.90 -15.73 -8.27
C LEU A 298 -8.58 -16.62 -9.31
N THR A 299 -8.01 -16.63 -10.52
CA THR A 299 -8.45 -17.42 -11.66
C THR A 299 -7.81 -18.81 -11.65
N ARG A 300 -8.27 -19.69 -12.54
CA ARG A 300 -7.67 -21.02 -12.73
C ARG A 300 -6.22 -20.95 -13.21
N HIS A 301 -5.81 -19.89 -13.92
CA HIS A 301 -4.42 -19.69 -14.28
C HIS A 301 -3.57 -19.47 -13.02
N ASP A 302 -4.06 -18.65 -12.09
CA ASP A 302 -3.35 -18.29 -10.85
C ASP A 302 -3.27 -19.47 -9.87
N GLU A 303 -4.33 -20.30 -9.82
CA GLU A 303 -4.30 -21.60 -9.12
C GLU A 303 -3.18 -22.52 -9.67
N LEU A 304 -2.97 -22.54 -10.98
CA LEU A 304 -1.92 -23.34 -11.61
C LEU A 304 -0.53 -22.72 -11.40
N LEU A 305 -0.39 -21.38 -11.35
CA LEU A 305 0.86 -20.72 -10.93
C LEU A 305 1.23 -21.06 -9.49
N LEU A 306 0.27 -21.10 -8.56
CA LEU A 306 0.49 -21.57 -7.18
C LEU A 306 0.91 -23.05 -7.16
N GLN A 307 0.27 -23.91 -7.96
CA GLN A 307 0.64 -25.32 -8.06
C GLN A 307 2.05 -25.53 -8.64
N MET A 308 2.49 -24.67 -9.56
CA MET A 308 3.87 -24.65 -10.05
C MET A 308 4.84 -24.15 -8.97
N LEU A 309 4.49 -23.09 -8.24
CA LEU A 309 5.35 -22.48 -7.21
C LEU A 309 5.68 -23.46 -6.09
N TYR A 310 4.71 -24.26 -5.68
CA TYR A 310 4.86 -25.29 -4.64
C TYR A 310 5.19 -26.69 -5.20
N HIS A 311 5.53 -26.79 -6.49
CA HIS A 311 5.99 -28.06 -7.07
C HIS A 311 7.29 -28.54 -6.39
N PRO A 312 7.44 -29.85 -6.07
CA PRO A 312 8.61 -30.36 -5.34
C PRO A 312 9.97 -30.15 -6.03
N SER A 313 9.98 -30.03 -7.36
CA SER A 313 11.22 -29.77 -8.13
C SER A 313 11.69 -28.32 -8.06
N LEU A 314 10.83 -27.37 -7.69
CA LEU A 314 11.25 -26.01 -7.37
C LEU A 314 11.56 -25.93 -5.87
N GLN A 315 12.54 -25.12 -5.47
CA GLN A 315 12.92 -24.91 -4.07
C GLN A 315 13.26 -23.43 -3.80
N PRO A 316 13.06 -22.93 -2.56
CA PRO A 316 13.41 -21.57 -2.19
C PRO A 316 14.90 -21.27 -2.46
N GLY A 317 15.19 -20.04 -2.89
CA GLY A 317 16.54 -19.61 -3.22
C GLY A 317 17.06 -20.06 -4.60
N MET A 318 16.31 -20.87 -5.36
CA MET A 318 16.67 -21.19 -6.75
C MET A 318 16.75 -19.92 -7.60
N ALA A 319 17.83 -19.76 -8.35
CA ALA A 319 18.03 -18.64 -9.27
C ALA A 319 17.11 -18.76 -10.51
N PRO A 320 16.74 -17.64 -11.17
CA PRO A 320 15.87 -17.62 -12.36
C PRO A 320 16.20 -18.68 -13.41
N TYR A 321 17.46 -18.81 -13.82
CA TYR A 321 17.91 -19.77 -14.84
C TYR A 321 17.78 -21.26 -14.41
N GLN A 322 17.72 -21.54 -13.11
CA GLN A 322 17.50 -22.90 -12.58
C GLN A 322 16.02 -23.27 -12.66
N VAL A 323 15.15 -22.32 -12.29
CA VAL A 323 13.70 -22.45 -12.35
C VAL A 323 13.24 -22.58 -13.80
N GLU A 324 13.64 -21.64 -14.66
CA GLU A 324 13.30 -21.57 -16.09
C GLU A 324 13.55 -22.89 -16.84
N ARG A 325 14.66 -23.57 -16.54
CA ARG A 325 14.99 -24.89 -17.12
C ARG A 325 14.03 -26.02 -16.72
N LEU A 326 13.30 -25.88 -15.62
CA LEU A 326 12.35 -26.87 -15.10
C LEU A 326 10.91 -26.56 -15.52
N LEU A 327 10.55 -25.28 -15.70
CA LEU A 327 9.17 -24.85 -15.93
C LEU A 327 8.46 -25.56 -17.10
N PRO A 328 9.06 -25.81 -18.28
CA PRO A 328 8.35 -26.46 -19.38
C PRO A 328 7.84 -27.87 -19.03
N ALA A 329 8.57 -28.61 -18.19
CA ALA A 329 8.13 -29.93 -17.72
C ALA A 329 7.02 -29.79 -16.65
N ILE A 330 7.22 -28.88 -15.69
CA ILE A 330 6.27 -28.66 -14.58
C ILE A 330 4.94 -28.11 -15.11
N ALA A 331 4.96 -27.12 -16.00
CA ALA A 331 3.77 -26.49 -16.57
C ALA A 331 2.94 -27.49 -17.40
N ARG A 332 3.58 -28.38 -18.18
CA ARG A 332 2.89 -29.48 -18.87
C ARG A 332 2.26 -30.48 -17.89
N GLN A 333 2.97 -30.84 -16.81
CA GLN A 333 2.44 -31.73 -15.77
C GLN A 333 1.25 -31.11 -15.01
N VAL A 334 1.30 -29.81 -14.74
CA VAL A 334 0.25 -29.04 -14.04
C VAL A 334 -0.96 -28.86 -14.95
N ALA A 335 -0.78 -28.40 -16.19
CA ALA A 335 -1.87 -28.22 -17.15
C ALA A 335 -2.59 -29.54 -17.50
N ALA A 336 -1.87 -30.67 -17.56
CA ALA A 336 -2.47 -31.99 -17.83
C ALA A 336 -3.28 -32.58 -16.66
N ARG A 337 -3.29 -31.92 -15.49
CA ARG A 337 -4.08 -32.31 -14.30
C ARG A 337 -5.24 -31.32 -13.99
N GLY A 338 -5.45 -30.31 -14.86
CA GLY A 338 -6.18 -29.07 -14.55
C GLY A 338 -7.63 -28.96 -15.02
#